data_AF-A0A528FYZ9-F1
#
_entry.id   AF-A0A528FYZ9-F1
#
_cell.length_a   1.000
_cell.length_b   1.000
_cell.length_c   1.000
_cell.angle_alpha   90.00
_cell.angle_beta   90.00
_cell.angle_gamma   90.00
#
_symmetry.space_group_name_H-M   'P 1'
#
loop_
_entity.id
_entity.type
_entity.pdbx_description
1 polymer ?
#
loop_
_entity_poly.entity_id
_entity_poly.type
_entity_poly.pdbx_seq_one_letter_code
_entity_poly.pdbx_strand_id
1 'polypeptide(L)'
;RRLVDYALAVLVLGLLILLAARLDRIETRKTEGAAVVNDGDTITLGSERIRMRGIDAPEYSQFCRKDGADYPCGKLARQSLVRLISDKSVSCT
;
A
#
# COMPACT_ATOMS: atom_id res chain seq x y z
N ARG A 1 -10.21 19.82 46.62
CA ARG A 1 -9.03 20.21 45.80
C ARG A 1 -8.35 18.96 45.25
N ARG A 2 -7.66 18.14 46.07
CA ARG A 2 -7.03 16.89 45.59
C ARG A 2 -7.93 15.93 44.79
N LEU A 3 -9.19 15.74 45.21
CA LEU A 3 -10.16 14.90 44.46
C LEU A 3 -10.48 15.43 43.06
N VAL A 4 -10.52 16.76 42.89
CA VAL A 4 -10.75 17.40 41.59
C VAL A 4 -9.51 17.24 40.72
N ASP A 5 -8.32 17.35 41.30
CA ASP A 5 -7.05 17.15 40.59
C ASP A 5 -6.91 15.71 40.08
N TYR A 6 -7.29 14.71 40.90
CA TYR A 6 -7.31 13.30 40.46
C TYR A 6 -8.38 13.05 39.39
N ALA A 7 -9.58 13.63 39.54
CA ALA A 7 -10.63 13.49 38.53
C ALA A 7 -10.20 14.10 37.18
N LEU A 8 -9.57 15.29 37.21
CA LEU A 8 -9.01 15.94 36.03
C LEU A 8 -7.92 15.07 35.39
N ALA A 9 -6.99 14.54 36.20
CA ALA A 9 -5.92 13.69 35.71
C ALA A 9 -6.45 12.42 35.02
N VAL A 10 -7.45 11.75 35.62
CA VAL A 10 -8.11 10.58 35.02
C VAL A 10 -8.80 10.93 33.71
N LEU A 11 -9.48 12.08 33.64
CA LEU A 11 -10.13 12.56 32.42
C LEU A 11 -9.13 12.81 31.29
N VAL A 12 -8.01 13.48 31.60
CA VAL A 12 -6.95 13.75 30.63
C VAL A 12 -6.29 12.46 30.15
N LEU A 13 -5.94 11.55 31.06
CA LEU A 13 -5.38 10.24 30.70
C LEU A 13 -6.36 9.43 29.85
N GLY A 14 -7.65 9.41 30.20
CA GLY A 14 -8.67 8.75 29.40
C GLY A 14 -8.79 9.32 27.99
N LEU A 15 -8.75 10.65 27.85
CA LEU A 15 -8.77 11.31 26.54
C LEU A 15 -7.51 10.98 25.71
N LEU A 16 -6.33 10.98 26.33
CA LEU A 16 -5.08 10.62 25.67
C LEU A 16 -5.09 9.17 25.18
N ILE A 17 -5.59 8.24 25.99
CA ILE A 17 -5.74 6.83 25.61
C ILE A 17 -6.71 6.69 24.42
N LEU A 18 -7.85 7.39 24.46
CA LEU A 18 -8.81 7.38 23.34
C LEU A 18 -8.21 7.96 22.06
N LEU A 19 -7.44 9.04 22.17
CA LEU A 19 -6.77 9.67 21.02
C LEU A 19 -5.71 8.73 20.42
N ALA A 20 -4.88 8.11 21.26
CA ALA A 20 -3.87 7.14 20.82
C ALA A 20 -4.51 5.95 20.11
N ALA A 21 -5.59 5.37 20.67
CA ALA A 21 -6.32 4.27 20.06
C ALA A 21 -6.96 4.63 18.70
N ARG A 22 -7.28 5.90 18.47
CA ARG A 22 -7.79 6.38 17.18
C ARG A 22 -6.68 6.55 16.15
N LEU A 23 -5.50 6.99 16.58
CA LEU A 23 -4.34 7.18 15.71
C LEU A 23 -3.79 5.84 15.20
N ASP A 24 -3.69 4.84 16.10
CA ASP A 24 -3.18 3.49 15.78
C ASP A 24 -3.99 2.80 14.67
N ARG A 25 -5.32 2.97 14.67
CA ARG A 25 -6.22 2.47 13.62
C ARG A 25 -6.00 3.07 12.23
N ILE A 26 -5.36 4.24 12.14
CA ILE A 26 -5.08 4.89 10.86
C ILE A 26 -3.84 4.25 10.22
N GLU A 27 -2.86 3.86 11.02
CA GLU A 27 -1.61 3.24 10.57
C GLU A 27 -1.79 1.75 10.24
N THR A 28 -2.68 1.04 10.93
CA THR A 28 -2.98 -0.39 10.72
C THR A 28 -4.11 -0.68 9.74
N ARG A 29 -4.41 0.23 8.81
CA ARG A 29 -5.08 -0.22 7.57
C ARG A 29 -4.05 -1.02 6.78
N LYS A 30 -3.89 -2.30 7.10
CA LYS A 30 -3.28 -3.27 6.19
C LYS A 30 -3.95 -3.06 4.84
N THR A 31 -3.19 -2.55 3.87
CA THR A 31 -3.72 -2.35 2.52
C THR A 31 -3.82 -3.75 1.94
N GLU A 32 -4.98 -4.36 2.16
CA GLU A 32 -5.34 -5.71 1.75
C GLU A 32 -6.59 -5.67 0.88
N GLY A 33 -6.56 -6.37 -0.26
CA GLY A 33 -7.73 -6.46 -1.13
C GLY A 33 -7.41 -6.75 -2.59
N ALA A 34 -8.38 -6.47 -3.45
CA ALA A 34 -8.24 -6.63 -4.91
C ALA A 34 -7.38 -5.49 -5.48
N ALA A 35 -6.24 -5.85 -6.07
CA ALA A 35 -5.32 -4.91 -6.67
C ALA A 35 -5.58 -4.77 -8.18
N VAL A 36 -5.55 -3.53 -8.67
CA VAL A 36 -5.49 -3.22 -10.09
C VAL A 36 -4.03 -3.07 -10.49
N VAL A 37 -3.55 -3.90 -11.41
CA VAL A 37 -2.16 -3.83 -11.89
C VAL A 37 -1.99 -2.71 -12.91
N ASN A 38 -1.14 -1.73 -12.58
CA ASN A 38 -0.82 -0.62 -13.46
C ASN A 38 0.38 -0.95 -14.34
N ASP A 39 1.51 -1.31 -13.72
CA ASP A 39 2.81 -1.57 -14.35
C ASP A 39 3.44 -2.85 -13.76
N GLY A 40 4.69 -3.18 -14.11
CA GLY A 40 5.34 -4.40 -13.60
C GLY A 40 5.76 -4.36 -12.13
N ASP A 41 5.77 -3.19 -11.51
CA ASP A 41 6.14 -2.95 -10.10
C ASP A 41 5.11 -2.08 -9.35
N THR A 42 4.04 -1.66 -10.02
CA THR A 42 3.08 -0.69 -9.49
C THR A 42 1.65 -1.21 -9.58
N ILE A 43 0.95 -1.16 -8.46
CA ILE A 43 -0.44 -1.59 -8.31
C ILE A 43 -1.28 -0.48 -7.65
N THR A 44 -2.59 -0.51 -7.87
CA THR A 44 -3.55 0.33 -7.17
C THR A 44 -4.43 -0.55 -6.30
N LEU A 45 -4.51 -0.24 -5.01
CA LEU A 45 -5.29 -0.97 -4.03
C LEU A 45 -6.29 -0.02 -3.36
N GLY A 46 -7.57 -0.17 -3.70
CA GLY A 46 -8.60 0.81 -3.35
C GLY A 46 -8.31 2.17 -3.99
N SER A 47 -8.03 3.18 -3.18
CA SER A 47 -7.68 4.55 -3.62
C SER A 47 -6.18 4.83 -3.62
N GLU A 48 -5.35 3.85 -3.21
CA GLU A 48 -3.92 4.05 -3.02
C GLU A 48 -3.13 3.43 -4.16
N ARG A 49 -2.19 4.18 -4.74
CA ARG A 49 -1.24 3.66 -5.73
C ARG A 49 0.06 3.29 -5.01
N ILE A 50 0.43 2.02 -5.08
CA ILE A 50 1.55 1.43 -4.36
C ILE A 50 2.60 0.98 -5.37
N ARG A 51 3.84 1.43 -5.18
CA ARG A 51 5.02 0.97 -5.91
C ARG A 51 5.83 0.01 -5.04
N MET A 52 6.17 -1.15 -5.58
CA MET A 52 6.97 -2.16 -4.90
C MET A 52 8.38 -1.63 -4.63
N ARG A 53 8.88 -1.87 -3.41
CA ARG A 53 10.24 -1.48 -3.04
C ARG A 53 11.25 -2.56 -3.47
N GLY A 54 12.41 -2.12 -3.92
CA GLY A 54 13.55 -3.00 -4.23
C GLY A 54 13.53 -3.63 -5.63
N ILE A 55 12.51 -3.33 -6.44
CA ILE A 55 12.48 -3.65 -7.87
C ILE A 55 12.06 -2.41 -8.66
N ASP A 56 12.38 -2.40 -9.95
CA ASP A 56 11.89 -1.42 -10.90
C ASP A 56 11.45 -2.15 -12.17
N ALA A 57 10.32 -1.74 -12.73
CA ALA A 57 9.79 -2.32 -13.96
C ALA A 57 9.71 -1.27 -15.06
N PRO A 58 9.88 -1.66 -16.33
CA PRO A 58 9.64 -0.74 -17.44
C PRO A 58 8.19 -0.23 -17.41
N GLU A 59 8.02 1.06 -17.69
CA GLU A 59 6.71 1.70 -17.80
C GLU A 59 5.84 1.00 -18.86
N TYR A 60 4.52 0.96 -18.70
CA TYR A 60 3.62 0.21 -19.58
C TYR A 60 3.85 0.42 -21.08
N SER A 61 4.10 1.65 -21.51
CA SER A 61 4.32 2.02 -22.93
C SER A 61 5.75 1.83 -23.42
N GLN A 62 6.68 1.39 -22.55
CA GLN A 62 8.09 1.25 -22.89
C GLN A 62 8.37 0.02 -23.74
N PHE A 63 9.22 0.22 -24.74
CA PHE A 63 9.84 -0.83 -25.54
C PHE A 63 11.30 -0.99 -25.12
N CYS A 64 11.77 -2.23 -25.14
CA CYS A 64 13.15 -2.57 -24.86
C CYS A 64 13.74 -3.28 -26.08
N ARG A 65 15.06 -3.33 -26.19
CA ARG A 65 15.75 -4.08 -27.24
C ARG A 65 16.30 -5.39 -26.69
N LYS A 66 16.07 -6.50 -27.39
CA LYS A 66 16.71 -7.80 -27.14
C LYS A 66 17.09 -8.44 -28.47
N ASP A 67 18.32 -8.91 -28.58
CA ASP A 67 18.85 -9.55 -29.80
C ASP A 67 18.65 -8.69 -31.07
N GLY A 68 18.77 -7.37 -30.92
CA GLY A 68 18.61 -6.41 -32.02
C GLY A 68 17.16 -6.07 -32.38
N ALA A 69 16.16 -6.74 -31.80
CA ALA A 69 14.74 -6.47 -32.04
C ALA A 69 14.09 -5.72 -30.86
N ASP A 70 13.18 -4.80 -31.19
CA ASP A 70 12.34 -4.15 -30.19
C ASP A 70 11.23 -5.10 -29.73
N TYR A 71 10.94 -5.09 -28.43
CA TYR A 71 9.86 -5.86 -27.86
C TYR A 71 9.15 -5.07 -26.74
N PRO A 72 7.85 -5.32 -26.50
CA PRO A 72 7.04 -4.52 -25.58
C PRO A 72 7.25 -4.94 -24.12
N CYS A 73 8.46 -4.71 -23.60
CA CYS A 73 8.87 -5.14 -22.26
C CYS A 73 7.93 -4.62 -21.15
N GLY A 74 7.45 -3.38 -21.22
CA GLY A 74 6.52 -2.82 -20.22
C GLY A 74 5.20 -3.58 -20.16
N LYS A 75 4.62 -3.89 -21.32
CA LYS A 75 3.38 -4.69 -21.41
C LYS A 75 3.59 -6.11 -20.87
N LEU A 76 4.72 -6.74 -21.17
CA LEU A 76 5.04 -8.09 -20.71
C LEU A 76 5.30 -8.14 -19.20
N ALA A 77 5.96 -7.12 -18.64
CA ALA A 77 6.17 -6.99 -17.20
C ALA A 77 4.83 -6.88 -16.47
N ARG A 78 3.96 -5.96 -16.91
CA ARG A 78 2.59 -5.81 -16.40
C ARG A 78 1.80 -7.12 -16.48
N GLN A 79 1.82 -7.80 -17.63
CA GLN A 79 1.07 -9.04 -17.82
C GLN A 79 1.59 -10.20 -16.96
N SER A 80 2.89 -10.19 -16.65
CA SER A 80 3.47 -11.17 -15.73
C SER A 80 2.96 -10.95 -14.30
N LEU A 81 2.90 -9.70 -13.85
CA LEU A 81 2.33 -9.36 -12.54
C LEU A 81 0.82 -9.65 -12.47
N VAL A 82 0.05 -9.35 -13.52
CA VAL A 82 -1.37 -9.72 -13.62
C VAL A 82 -1.55 -11.23 -13.46
N ARG A 83 -0.72 -12.05 -14.12
CA ARG A 83 -0.80 -13.51 -13.99
C ARG A 83 -0.38 -14.01 -12.60
N LEU A 84 0.59 -13.35 -11.98
CA LEU A 84 1.07 -13.71 -10.65
C LEU A 84 0.00 -13.46 -9.58
N ILE A 85 -0.66 -12.29 -9.64
CA ILE A 85 -1.74 -11.93 -8.72
C ILE A 85 -3.02 -12.73 -9.05
N SER A 86 -3.39 -12.81 -10.33
CA SER A 86 -4.63 -13.43 -10.79
C SER A 86 -5.83 -12.88 -10.02
N ASP A 87 -6.63 -13.75 -9.38
CA ASP A 87 -7.81 -13.37 -8.60
C ASP A 87 -7.52 -13.33 -7.08
N LYS A 88 -6.23 -13.33 -6.69
CA LYS A 88 -5.84 -13.34 -5.28
C LYS A 88 -5.86 -11.92 -4.71
N SER A 89 -6.21 -11.81 -3.44
CA SER A 89 -6.02 -10.57 -2.68
C SER A 89 -4.53 -10.31 -2.46
N VAL A 90 -4.13 -9.06 -2.65
CA VAL A 90 -2.78 -8.58 -2.32
C VAL A 90 -2.80 -7.96 -0.93
N SER A 91 -1.73 -8.18 -0.16
CA SER A 91 -1.47 -7.54 1.13
C SER A 91 -0.16 -6.76 1.02
N CYS A 92 -0.14 -5.53 1.53
CA CYS A 92 1.06 -4.69 1.62
C CYS A 92 1.44 -4.48 3.09
N THR A 93 2.74 -4.54 3.37
CA THR A 93 3.36 -4.41 4.71
C THR A 93 4.57 -3.50 4.67
#